data_AF-A0A7V9P3Q1-F1
#
_entry.id   AF-A0A7V9P3Q1-F1
#
_cell.length_a   1.000
_cell.length_b   1.000
_cell.length_c   1.000
_cell.angle_alpha   90.00
_cell.angle_beta   90.00
_cell.angle_gamma   90.00
#
_symmetry.space_group_name_H-M   'P 1'
#
loop_
_entity.id
_entity.type
_entity.pdbx_description
1 polymer ?
#
loop_
_entity_poly.entity_id
_entity_poly.type
_entity_poly.pdbx_seq_one_letter_code
_entity_poly.pdbx_strand_id
1 'polypeptide(L)'
;MSFLSRIFSKGDDEPAEQSRGSMSKEEALAGYVIREHKLGRSLDEILEDPYLKNRATEEQRIRLLERPEVIRAIGEDTAKMAREHVRGS
;
A
#
# COMPACT_ATOMS: atom_id res chain seq x y z
N MET A 1 16.33 -62.58 10.08
CA MET A 1 15.00 -62.30 10.67
C MET A 1 14.40 -61.15 9.89
N SER A 2 13.36 -61.43 9.11
CA SER A 2 12.54 -60.44 8.42
C SER A 2 11.49 -59.93 9.40
N PHE A 3 11.33 -58.61 9.55
CA PHE A 3 10.12 -58.02 10.11
C PHE A 3 9.71 -56.77 9.33
N LEU A 4 8.46 -56.81 8.92
CA LEU A 4 7.72 -56.02 7.94
C LEU A 4 7.47 -54.55 8.33
N SER A 5 7.55 -53.69 7.31
CA SER A 5 6.51 -52.76 6.82
C SER A 5 5.61 -51.96 7.79
N ARG A 6 5.73 -50.63 7.72
CA ARG A 6 4.61 -49.66 7.56
C ARG A 6 5.21 -48.28 7.21
N ILE A 7 5.16 -47.83 5.95
CA ILE A 7 4.11 -46.97 5.38
C ILE A 7 3.71 -45.84 6.34
N PHE A 8 4.30 -44.66 6.16
CA PHE A 8 3.56 -43.40 6.13
C PHE A 8 4.29 -42.39 5.23
N SER A 9 3.74 -42.21 4.03
CA SER A 9 3.91 -40.99 3.26
C SER A 9 3.28 -39.87 4.06
N LYS A 10 4.06 -38.88 4.45
CA LYS A 10 3.53 -37.58 4.83
C LYS A 10 4.49 -36.56 4.23
N GLY A 11 4.03 -35.93 3.14
CA GLY A 11 4.69 -34.76 2.61
C GLY A 11 4.78 -33.76 3.74
N ASP A 12 5.99 -33.29 4.00
CA ASP A 12 6.20 -32.11 4.81
C ASP A 12 5.71 -30.94 3.96
N ASP A 13 4.42 -30.62 4.10
CA ASP A 13 3.88 -29.31 3.76
C ASP A 13 4.61 -28.31 4.68
N GLU A 14 5.74 -27.78 4.21
CA GLU A 14 6.32 -26.58 4.78
C GLU A 14 5.23 -25.49 4.72
N PRO A 15 4.78 -24.93 5.85
CA PRO A 15 3.87 -23.81 5.80
C PRO A 15 4.63 -22.69 5.10
N ALA A 16 4.14 -22.28 3.93
CA ALA A 16 4.64 -21.13 3.19
C ALA A 16 4.81 -19.96 4.16
N GLU A 17 6.05 -19.75 4.57
CA GLU A 17 6.46 -18.61 5.37
C GLU A 17 6.30 -17.42 4.42
N GLN A 18 5.10 -16.84 4.45
CA GLN A 18 4.80 -15.57 3.83
C GLN A 18 5.86 -14.64 4.39
N SER A 19 6.88 -14.38 3.58
CA SER A 19 7.87 -13.37 3.86
C SER A 19 7.07 -12.14 4.24
N ARG A 20 7.07 -11.80 5.54
CA ARG A 20 6.68 -10.46 5.98
C ARG A 20 7.76 -9.57 5.43
N GLY A 21 7.69 -9.35 4.11
CA GLY A 21 8.65 -8.58 3.36
C GLY A 21 8.72 -7.24 4.04
N SER A 22 9.94 -6.82 4.39
CA SER A 22 10.16 -5.48 4.88
C SER A 22 9.52 -4.52 3.87
N MET A 23 8.45 -3.84 4.27
CA MET A 23 7.80 -2.85 3.43
C MET A 23 8.87 -1.86 2.97
N SER A 24 9.03 -1.69 1.66
CA SER A 24 10.01 -0.75 1.12
C SER A 24 9.69 0.64 1.67
N LYS A 25 10.73 1.45 1.88
CA LYS A 25 10.56 2.85 2.31
C LYS A 25 9.56 3.58 1.43
N GLU A 26 9.59 3.34 0.12
CA GLU A 26 8.69 3.98 -0.83
C GLU A 26 7.24 3.50 -0.66
N GLU A 27 7.02 2.20 -0.39
CA GLU A 27 5.69 1.66 -0.05
C GLU A 27 5.14 2.28 1.23
N ALA A 28 5.98 2.42 2.26
CA ALA A 28 5.58 3.05 3.51
C ALA A 28 5.17 4.52 3.30
N LEU A 29 5.90 5.26 2.45
CA LEU A 29 5.56 6.64 2.11
C LEU A 29 4.28 6.73 1.26
N ALA A 30 4.05 5.81 0.32
CA ALA A 30 2.78 5.74 -0.42
C ALA A 30 1.60 5.47 0.53
N GLY A 31 1.76 4.52 1.44
CA GLY A 31 0.76 4.25 2.48
C GLY A 31 0.50 5.44 3.39
N TYR A 32 1.54 6.22 3.70
CA TYR A 32 1.41 7.49 4.42
C TYR A 32 0.53 8.50 3.67
N VAL A 33 0.83 8.76 2.39
CA VAL A 33 0.06 9.71 1.57
C VAL A 33 -1.41 9.29 1.48
N ILE A 34 -1.68 8.01 1.19
CA ILE A 34 -3.05 7.48 1.08
C ILE A 34 -3.81 7.63 2.40
N ARG A 35 -3.16 7.31 3.53
CA ARG A 35 -3.80 7.41 4.85
C ARG A 35 -4.16 8.86 5.17
N GLU A 36 -3.22 9.79 5.02
CA GLU A 36 -3.47 11.20 5.33
C GLU A 36 -4.54 11.82 4.43
N HIS A 37 -4.58 11.44 3.15
CA HIS A 37 -5.63 11.88 2.24
C HIS A 37 -7.02 11.41 2.70
N LYS A 38 -7.14 10.14 3.11
CA LYS A 38 -8.38 9.58 3.67
C LYS A 38 -8.82 10.23 4.97
N LEU A 39 -7.90 10.88 5.69
CA LEU A 39 -8.21 11.68 6.88
C LEU A 39 -8.71 13.09 6.52
N GLY A 40 -8.82 13.41 5.23
CA GLY A 40 -9.35 14.67 4.72
C GLY A 40 -8.31 15.76 4.51
N ARG A 41 -7.01 15.46 4.67
CA ARG A 41 -5.95 16.41 4.33
C ARG A 41 -5.85 16.55 2.81
N SER A 42 -5.62 17.77 2.34
CA SER A 42 -5.38 18.02 0.92
C SER A 42 -4.03 17.42 0.48
N LEU A 43 -3.92 17.08 -0.81
CA LEU A 43 -2.68 16.50 -1.33
C LEU A 43 -1.49 17.47 -1.18
N ASP A 44 -1.70 18.76 -1.41
CA ASP A 44 -0.67 19.79 -1.28
C ASP A 44 -0.13 19.87 0.17
N GLU A 45 -1.02 19.85 1.17
CA GLU A 45 -0.62 19.84 2.59
C GLU A 45 0.16 18.57 2.98
N ILE A 46 -0.14 17.43 2.35
CA ILE A 46 0.56 16.17 2.58
C ILE A 46 1.94 16.20 1.93
N LEU A 47 2.05 16.75 0.71
CA LEU A 47 3.31 16.85 -0.03
C LEU A 47 4.29 17.82 0.64
N GLU A 48 3.76 18.85 1.31
CA GLU A 48 4.55 19.80 2.10
C GLU A 48 4.80 19.36 3.55
N ASP A 49 4.28 18.21 3.97
CA ASP A 49 4.41 17.72 5.34
C ASP A 49 5.90 17.48 5.69
N PRO A 50 6.40 18.01 6.84
CA PRO A 50 7.77 17.78 7.28
C PRO A 50 8.15 16.30 7.36
N TYR A 51 7.22 15.40 7.72
CA TYR A 51 7.47 13.96 7.75
C TYR A 51 7.87 13.44 6.37
N LEU A 52 7.15 13.85 5.32
CA LEU A 52 7.35 13.41 3.94
C LEU A 52 8.60 14.05 3.34
N LYS A 53 8.76 15.38 3.48
CA LYS A 53 9.93 16.11 2.95
C LYS A 53 11.25 15.63 3.54
N ASN A 54 11.26 15.27 4.83
CA ASN A 54 12.46 14.74 5.49
C ASN A 54 12.79 13.30 5.07
N ARG A 55 11.89 12.62 4.34
CA ARG A 55 12.03 11.20 3.98
C ARG A 55 12.03 10.94 2.48
N ALA A 56 11.61 11.90 1.66
CA ALA A 56 11.55 11.78 0.21
C ALA A 56 12.19 13.00 -0.48
N THR A 57 13.05 12.74 -1.46
CA THR A 57 13.47 13.78 -2.41
C THR A 57 12.29 14.27 -3.24
N GLU A 58 12.46 15.35 -3.98
CA GLU A 58 11.43 15.86 -4.88
C GLU A 58 11.04 14.82 -5.94
N GLU A 59 12.01 14.17 -6.57
CA GLU A 59 11.77 13.12 -7.57
C GLU A 59 11.07 11.90 -6.95
N GLN A 60 11.37 11.57 -5.69
CA GLN A 60 10.65 10.52 -4.97
C GLN A 60 9.20 10.92 -4.71
N ARG A 61 8.92 12.17 -4.34
CA ARG A 61 7.54 12.65 -4.19
C ARG A 61 6.77 12.63 -5.51
N ILE A 62 7.41 13.01 -6.62
CA ILE A 62 6.83 12.88 -7.96
C ILE A 62 6.48 11.42 -8.26
N ARG A 63 7.41 10.49 -8.04
CA ARG A 63 7.15 9.06 -8.22
C ARG A 63 6.02 8.54 -7.33
N LEU A 64 5.88 9.02 -6.10
CA LEU A 64 4.73 8.66 -5.24
C LEU A 64 3.40 9.02 -5.89
N LEU A 65 3.32 10.16 -6.59
CA LEU A 65 2.10 10.59 -7.30
C LEU A 65 1.79 9.74 -8.55
N GLU A 66 2.79 9.06 -9.10
CA GLU A 66 2.64 8.16 -10.25
C GLU A 66 2.25 6.73 -9.86
N ARG A 67 2.26 6.41 -8.54
CA ARG A 67 1.94 5.06 -8.07
C ARG A 67 0.46 4.73 -8.25
N PRO A 68 0.11 3.56 -8.82
CA PRO A 68 -1.28 3.17 -9.07
C PRO A 68 -2.20 3.26 -7.86
N GLU A 69 -1.73 2.86 -6.68
CA GLU A 69 -2.50 2.89 -5.43
C GLU A 69 -2.74 4.31 -4.90
N VAL A 70 -1.81 5.23 -5.12
CA VAL A 70 -1.94 6.64 -4.74
C VAL A 70 -2.93 7.31 -5.69
N ILE A 71 -2.74 7.11 -7.01
CA ILE A 71 -3.67 7.59 -8.05
C ILE A 71 -5.09 7.09 -7.78
N ARG A 72 -5.25 5.79 -7.50
CA ARG A 72 -6.55 5.19 -7.24
C ARG A 72 -7.22 5.79 -6.00
N ALA A 73 -6.49 5.93 -4.89
CA ALA A 73 -7.07 6.48 -3.67
C ALA A 73 -7.55 7.93 -3.86
N ILE A 74 -6.73 8.77 -4.48
CA ILE A 74 -7.07 10.18 -4.74
C ILE A 74 -8.19 10.30 -5.78
N GLY A 75 -8.12 9.49 -6.84
CA GLY A 75 -9.10 9.47 -7.91
C GLY A 75 -10.48 9.01 -7.44
N GLU A 76 -10.56 8.03 -6.52
CA GLU A 76 -11.81 7.57 -5.93
C GLU A 76 -12.54 8.70 -5.19
N ASP A 77 -11.81 9.46 -4.36
CA ASP A 77 -12.37 10.58 -3.60
C ASP A 77 -12.73 11.76 -4.51
N THR A 78 -11.87 12.08 -5.49
CA THR A 78 -12.15 13.11 -6.50
C THR A 78 -13.42 12.78 -7.29
N ALA A 79 -13.56 11.55 -7.76
CA ALA A 79 -14.74 11.10 -8.49
C ALA A 79 -15.99 11.04 -7.61
N LYS A 80 -15.85 10.75 -6.31
CA LYS A 80 -16.95 10.82 -5.34
C LYS A 80 -17.44 12.27 -5.19
N MET A 81 -16.54 13.21 -4.93
CA MET A 81 -16.87 14.64 -4.81
C MET A 81 -17.55 15.18 -6.08
N ALA A 82 -17.03 14.82 -7.25
CA ALA A 82 -17.63 15.21 -8.53
C ALA A 82 -19.06 14.67 -8.69
N ARG A 83 -19.32 13.42 -8.31
CA ARG A 83 -20.66 12.83 -8.35
C ARG A 83 -21.64 13.53 -7.40
N GLU A 84 -21.18 13.90 -6.21
CA GLU A 84 -21.99 14.64 -5.24
C GLU A 84 -22.34 16.04 -5.76
N HIS A 85 -21.36 16.73 -6.36
CA HIS A 85 -21.59 18.03 -6.98
C HIS A 85 -22.61 17.98 -8.12
N VAL A 86 -22.51 16.99 -9.01
CA VAL A 86 -23.47 16.80 -10.12
C VAL A 86 -24.88 16.47 -9.63
N ARG A 87 -25.02 15.76 -8.50
CA ARG A 87 -26.34 15.42 -7.93
C ARG A 87 -26.99 16.56 -7.16
N GLY A 88 -26.18 17.46 -6.60
CA GLY A 88 -26.63 18.63 -5.85
C GLY A 88 -26.86 19.87 -6.71
N SER A 89 -26.52 19.82 -7.99
CA SER A 89 -26.77 20.87 -9.01
C SER A 89 -28.04 20.56 -9.79
#